data_AF-A0A2X2JE21-F1
#
_entry.id   AF-A0A2X2JE21-F1
#
_cell.length_a   1.000
_cell.length_b   1.000
_cell.length_c   1.000
_cell.angle_alpha   90.00
_cell.angle_beta   90.00
_cell.angle_gamma   90.00
#
_symmetry.space_group_name_H-M   'P 1'
#
loop_
_entity.id
_entity.type
_entity.pdbx_description
1 polymer ?
#
loop_
_entity_poly.entity_id
_entity_poly.type
_entity_poly.pdbx_seq_one_letter_code
_entity_poly.pdbx_strand_id
1 'polypeptide(L)'
;MRVKASKLLVLAAICLFAERSFAQGGTVGIDAATSSLNTYVDPISTLILSIGAVVGLIGGIRVYIKWNSGDQDISKELMSWGGSCLFLILVSVVIKAFFGV
;
A
#
# COMPACT_ATOMS: atom_id res chain seq x y z
N MET A 1 -55.74 -25.15 -13.13
CA MET A 1 -54.43 -25.12 -13.82
C MET A 1 -53.58 -23.88 -13.51
N ARG A 2 -54.16 -22.69 -13.24
CA ARG A 2 -53.42 -21.42 -12.94
C ARG A 2 -52.54 -21.43 -11.68
N VAL A 3 -52.92 -22.18 -10.63
CA VAL A 3 -52.16 -22.24 -9.36
C VAL A 3 -50.80 -22.95 -9.53
N LYS A 4 -50.69 -23.94 -10.43
CA LYS A 4 -49.41 -24.61 -10.73
C LYS A 4 -48.43 -23.66 -11.45
N ALA A 5 -48.93 -22.83 -12.37
CA ALA A 5 -48.13 -21.84 -13.09
C ALA A 5 -47.62 -20.72 -12.16
N SER A 6 -48.45 -20.28 -11.20
CA SER A 6 -48.04 -19.33 -10.15
C SER A 6 -46.92 -19.88 -9.26
N LYS A 7 -47.02 -21.14 -8.82
CA LYS A 7 -45.96 -21.80 -8.04
C LYS A 7 -44.66 -21.96 -8.85
N LEU A 8 -44.76 -22.25 -10.14
CA LEU A 8 -43.60 -22.35 -11.04
C LEU A 8 -42.89 -21.00 -11.22
N LEU A 9 -43.66 -19.91 -11.35
CA LEU A 9 -43.11 -18.55 -11.48
C LEU A 9 -42.38 -18.09 -10.22
N VAL A 10 -42.91 -18.40 -9.04
CA VAL A 10 -42.25 -18.09 -7.76
C VAL A 10 -40.95 -18.88 -7.61
N LEU A 11 -40.94 -20.15 -8.01
CA LEU A 11 -39.73 -20.99 -7.99
C LEU A 11 -38.65 -20.45 -8.95
N ALA A 12 -39.06 -20.05 -10.15
CA ALA A 12 -38.16 -19.44 -11.14
C ALA A 12 -37.59 -18.11 -10.65
N ALA A 13 -38.39 -17.28 -9.98
CA ALA A 13 -37.91 -16.03 -9.38
C ALA A 13 -36.84 -16.30 -8.31
N ILE A 14 -37.05 -17.27 -7.41
CA ILE A 14 -36.09 -17.63 -6.35
C ILE A 14 -34.76 -18.11 -6.95
N CYS A 15 -34.79 -18.92 -8.02
CA CYS A 15 -33.57 -19.34 -8.71
C CYS A 15 -32.79 -18.16 -9.31
N LEU A 16 -33.48 -17.16 -9.87
CA LEU A 16 -32.84 -15.97 -10.44
C LEU A 16 -32.25 -15.02 -9.38
N PHE A 17 -32.74 -15.06 -8.14
CA PHE A 17 -32.15 -14.32 -7.01
C PHE A 17 -30.91 -15.03 -6.45
N ALA A 18 -30.85 -16.36 -6.48
CA ALA A 18 -29.70 -17.13 -5.99
C ALA A 18 -28.42 -16.87 -6.82
N GLU A 19 -28.55 -16.69 -8.13
CA GLU A 19 -27.42 -16.34 -9.03
C GLU A 19 -26.80 -14.97 -8.70
N ARG A 20 -27.59 -14.03 -8.17
CA ARG A 20 -27.10 -12.69 -7.75
C ARG A 20 -26.15 -12.81 -6.55
N SER A 21 -26.42 -13.75 -5.64
CA SER A 21 -25.61 -13.99 -4.44
C SER A 21 -24.24 -14.59 -4.76
N PHE A 22 -24.11 -15.39 -5.81
CA PHE A 22 -22.82 -15.92 -6.26
C PHE A 22 -21.96 -14.89 -7.02
N ALA A 23 -22.59 -13.93 -7.72
CA ALA A 23 -21.89 -12.81 -8.36
C ALA A 23 -21.37 -11.76 -7.37
N GLN A 24 -21.99 -11.64 -6.18
CA GLN A 24 -21.55 -10.72 -5.12
C GLN A 24 -20.23 -11.17 -4.45
N GLY A 25 -19.88 -12.45 -4.55
CA GLY A 25 -18.66 -12.99 -3.93
C GLY A 25 -17.35 -12.43 -4.52
N GLY A 26 -17.35 -12.02 -5.79
CA GLY A 26 -16.16 -11.50 -6.46
C GLY A 26 -15.70 -10.15 -5.88
N THR A 27 -16.61 -9.19 -5.74
CA THR A 27 -16.30 -7.88 -5.16
C THR A 27 -16.09 -7.98 -3.65
N VAL A 28 -16.90 -8.79 -2.94
CA VAL A 28 -16.72 -9.01 -1.49
C VAL A 28 -15.38 -9.67 -1.18
N GLY A 29 -14.91 -10.61 -2.01
CA GLY A 29 -13.60 -11.23 -1.86
C GLY A 29 -12.44 -10.25 -2.11
N ILE A 30 -12.55 -9.40 -3.13
CA ILE A 30 -11.57 -8.34 -3.43
C ILE A 30 -11.54 -7.28 -2.33
N ASP A 31 -12.70 -6.87 -1.80
CA ASP A 31 -12.80 -5.89 -0.72
C ASP A 31 -12.25 -6.46 0.60
N ALA A 32 -12.48 -7.74 0.87
CA ALA A 32 -11.91 -8.44 2.02
C ALA A 32 -10.38 -8.59 1.92
N ALA A 33 -9.87 -8.91 0.72
CA ALA A 33 -8.44 -8.98 0.46
C ALA A 33 -7.78 -7.59 0.61
N THR A 34 -8.40 -6.55 0.05
CA THR A 34 -7.94 -5.16 0.16
C THR A 34 -7.93 -4.69 1.63
N SER A 35 -8.99 -4.96 2.39
CA SER A 35 -9.04 -4.63 3.82
C SER A 35 -7.93 -5.34 4.60
N SER A 36 -7.68 -6.61 4.28
CA SER A 36 -6.59 -7.36 4.91
C SER A 36 -5.22 -6.75 4.61
N LEU A 37 -4.97 -6.34 3.36
CA LEU A 37 -3.73 -5.67 2.96
C LEU A 37 -3.55 -4.32 3.66
N ASN A 38 -4.61 -3.53 3.81
CA ASN A 38 -4.55 -2.24 4.50
C ASN A 38 -4.09 -2.39 5.96
N THR A 39 -4.49 -3.45 6.66
CA THR A 39 -3.99 -3.76 8.01
C THR A 39 -2.47 -3.92 8.10
N TYR A 40 -1.81 -4.28 7.01
CA TYR A 40 -0.35 -4.45 6.96
C TYR A 40 0.40 -3.18 6.54
N VAL A 41 -0.28 -2.18 5.97
CA VAL A 41 0.36 -0.96 5.43
C VAL A 41 1.05 -0.18 6.55
N ASP A 42 0.38 0.03 7.69
CA ASP A 42 0.93 0.79 8.83
C ASP A 42 2.18 0.16 9.47
N PRO A 43 2.18 -1.14 9.84
CA PRO A 43 3.37 -1.77 10.41
C PRO A 43 4.52 -1.84 9.40
N ILE A 44 4.25 -2.09 8.12
CA ILE A 44 5.28 -2.09 7.07
C ILE A 44 5.84 -0.69 6.85
N SER A 45 5.00 0.34 6.84
CA SER A 45 5.43 1.74 6.72
C SER A 45 6.36 2.13 7.89
N THR A 46 6.02 1.72 9.11
CA THR A 46 6.86 1.98 10.30
C THR A 46 8.20 1.26 10.21
N LEU A 47 8.21 0.02 9.71
CA LEU A 47 9.44 -0.74 9.49
C LEU A 47 10.35 -0.09 8.44
N ILE A 48 9.79 0.32 7.30
CA ILE A 48 10.52 0.99 6.21
C ILE A 48 11.12 2.30 6.71
N LEU A 49 10.35 3.11 7.45
CA LEU A 49 10.83 4.35 8.07
C LEU A 49 11.98 4.10 9.03
N SER A 50 11.87 3.07 9.87
CA SER A 50 12.91 2.73 10.84
C SER A 50 14.21 2.30 10.15
N ILE A 51 14.13 1.47 9.11
CA ILE A 51 15.29 1.06 8.31
C ILE A 51 15.88 2.26 7.57
N GLY A 52 15.03 3.08 6.95
CA GLY A 52 15.44 4.31 6.25
C GLY A 52 16.19 5.27 7.16
N ALA A 53 15.77 5.43 8.41
CA ALA A 53 16.46 6.25 9.41
C ALA A 53 17.86 5.70 9.71
N VAL A 54 18.02 4.39 9.93
CA VAL A 54 19.32 3.77 10.20
C VAL A 54 20.27 3.93 9.01
N VAL A 55 19.81 3.60 7.80
CA VAL A 55 20.63 3.72 6.58
C VAL A 55 20.98 5.18 6.27
N GLY A 56 20.05 6.11 6.51
CA GLY A 56 20.27 7.54 6.35
C GLY A 56 21.36 8.08 7.26
N LEU A 57 21.38 7.65 8.53
CA LEU A 57 22.45 8.00 9.48
C LEU A 57 23.82 7.46 9.05
N ILE A 58 23.87 6.20 8.60
CA ILE A 58 25.12 5.59 8.10
C ILE A 58 25.66 6.35 6.88
N GLY A 59 24.77 6.75 5.95
CA GLY A 59 25.13 7.58 4.80
C GLY A 59 25.69 8.95 5.22
N GLY A 60 25.07 9.59 6.21
CA GLY A 60 25.53 10.88 6.74
C GLY A 60 26.93 10.79 7.38
N ILE A 61 27.18 9.72 8.13
CA ILE A 61 28.51 9.45 8.71
C ILE A 61 29.56 9.31 7.59
N ARG A 62 29.23 8.62 6.48
CA ARG A 62 30.16 8.50 5.35
C ARG A 62 30.49 9.84 4.71
N VAL A 63 29.47 10.68 4.46
CA VAL A 63 29.67 12.02 3.91
C VAL A 63 30.53 12.86 4.86
N TYR A 64 30.30 12.79 6.18
CA TYR A 64 31.12 13.48 7.18
C TYR A 64 32.58 13.02 7.15
N ILE A 65 32.83 11.71 7.08
CA ILE A 65 34.20 11.16 7.02
C ILE A 65 34.92 11.72 5.79
N LYS A 66 34.29 11.63 4.62
CA LYS A 66 34.92 12.13 3.40
C LYS A 66 35.10 13.65 3.42
N TRP A 67 34.15 14.41 3.99
CA TRP A 67 34.27 15.86 4.15
C TRP A 67 35.55 16.22 4.93
N ASN A 68 35.79 15.53 6.06
CA ASN A 68 37.00 15.72 6.84
C ASN A 68 38.28 15.21 6.15
N SER A 69 38.14 14.34 5.15
CA SER A 69 39.26 13.78 4.38
C SER A 69 39.73 14.72 3.26
N GLY A 70 38.98 15.80 2.96
CA GLY A 70 39.29 16.71 1.85
C GLY A 70 39.08 16.10 0.46
N ASP A 71 38.21 15.10 0.33
CA ASP A 71 37.85 14.47 -0.96
C ASP A 71 37.25 15.54 -1.91
N GLN A 72 37.54 15.46 -3.21
CA GLN A 72 36.99 16.41 -4.19
C GLN A 72 35.51 16.12 -4.51
N ASP A 73 35.03 14.92 -4.22
CA ASP A 73 33.68 14.48 -4.58
C ASP A 73 32.61 14.77 -3.51
N ILE A 74 32.93 15.49 -2.44
CA ILE A 74 32.01 15.74 -1.31
C ILE A 74 30.74 16.45 -1.70
N SER A 75 30.84 17.47 -2.55
CA SER A 75 29.67 18.21 -3.01
C SER A 75 28.68 17.31 -3.75
N LYS A 76 29.19 16.32 -4.50
CA LYS A 76 28.38 15.33 -5.22
C LYS A 76 27.77 14.31 -4.28
N GLU A 77 28.55 13.80 -3.33
CA GLU A 77 28.09 12.81 -2.36
C GLU A 77 27.07 13.40 -1.38
N LEU A 78 27.28 14.64 -0.92
CA LEU A 78 26.36 15.38 -0.06
C LEU A 78 25.03 15.67 -0.78
N MET A 79 25.08 16.11 -2.05
CA MET A 79 23.85 16.31 -2.83
C MET A 79 23.10 14.99 -3.04
N SER A 80 23.81 13.90 -3.33
CA SER A 80 23.21 12.57 -3.51
C SER A 80 22.55 12.06 -2.23
N TRP A 81 23.26 12.16 -1.10
CA TRP A 81 22.73 11.77 0.21
C TRP A 81 21.55 12.66 0.63
N GLY A 82 21.69 13.98 0.52
CA GLY A 82 20.62 14.92 0.86
C GLY A 82 19.37 14.76 0.01
N GLY A 83 19.53 14.53 -1.30
CA GLY A 83 18.41 14.22 -2.20
C GLY A 83 17.73 12.89 -1.86
N SER A 84 18.50 11.88 -1.48
CA SER A 84 17.97 10.58 -1.04
C SER A 84 17.18 10.69 0.27
N CYS A 85 17.66 11.48 1.24
CA CYS A 85 16.95 11.74 2.48
C CYS A 85 15.63 12.49 2.24
N LEU A 86 15.63 13.50 1.37
CA LEU A 86 14.41 14.23 1.01
C LEU A 86 13.39 13.30 0.34
N PHE A 87 13.84 12.43 -0.56
CA PHE A 87 12.99 11.45 -1.22
C PHE A 87 12.32 10.49 -0.22
N LEU A 88 13.04 9.98 0.79
CA LEU A 88 12.46 9.10 1.83
C LEU A 88 11.32 9.79 2.61
N ILE A 89 11.47 11.08 2.90
CA ILE A 89 10.42 11.87 3.57
C ILE A 89 9.20 12.00 2.65
N LEU A 90 9.42 12.35 1.38
CA LEU A 90 8.33 12.51 0.41
C LEU A 90 7.57 11.20 0.13
N VAL A 91 8.28 10.08 0.01
CA VAL A 91 7.67 8.75 -0.16
C VAL A 91 6.69 8.44 0.97
N SER A 92 7.01 8.84 2.20
CA SER A 92 6.14 8.61 3.35
C SER A 92 4.81 9.36 3.23
N VAL A 93 4.82 10.56 2.65
CA VAL A 93 3.61 11.35 2.37
C VAL A 93 2.82 10.73 1.21
N VAL A 94 3.52 10.29 0.17
CA VAL A 94 2.91 9.69 -1.02
C VAL A 94 2.21 8.37 -0.70
N ILE A 95 2.84 7.48 0.08
CA ILE A 95 2.24 6.22 0.52
C ILE A 95 0.95 6.51 1.29
N LYS A 96 1.01 7.39 2.28
CA LYS A 96 -0.17 7.82 3.06
C LYS A 96 -1.31 8.34 2.17
N ALA A 97 -0.97 9.20 1.21
CA ALA A 97 -1.93 9.74 0.25
C ALA A 97 -2.57 8.68 -0.67
N PHE A 98 -1.82 7.66 -1.11
CA PHE A 98 -2.35 6.57 -1.95
C PHE A 98 -3.26 5.61 -1.19
N PHE A 99 -2.95 5.33 0.08
CA PHE A 99 -3.72 4.40 0.91
C PHE A 99 -4.82 5.08 1.73
N GLY A 100 -4.96 6.41 1.65
CA GLY A 100 -6.02 7.16 2.31
C GLY A 100 -5.87 7.24 3.84
N VAL A 101 -4.64 7.17 4.35
CA VAL A 101 -4.29 7.25 5.78
C VAL A 101 -3.61 8.58 6.10
#